data_AF-A0AAU0F4U1-F1
#
_entry.id   AF-A0AAU0F4U1-F1
#
_cell.length_a   1.000
_cell.length_b   1.000
_cell.length_c   1.000
_cell.angle_alpha   90.00
_cell.angle_beta   90.00
_cell.angle_gamma   90.00
#
_symmetry.space_group_name_H-M   'P 1'
#
loop_
_entity.id
_entity.type
_entity.pdbx_description
1 polymer ?
#
loop_
_entity_poly.entity_id
_entity_poly.type
_entity_poly.pdbx_seq_one_letter_code
_entity_poly.pdbx_strand_id
1 'polypeptide(L)' 'MITEEHLYAIALRRCSFIGDTTFKKLMDAEGSAEQIWKLPRQKMIAIFGIETKKLLK' A
#
# COMPACT_ATOMS: atom_id res chain seq x y z
N MET A 1 -18.86 14.61 -0.80
CA MET A 1 -17.53 15.24 -0.66
C MET A 1 -16.50 14.13 -0.73
N ILE A 2 -15.53 14.20 -1.64
CA ILE A 2 -14.43 13.22 -1.67
C ILE A 2 -13.46 13.62 -0.58
N THR A 3 -13.22 12.73 0.40
CA THR A 3 -12.25 12.97 1.47
C THR A 3 -10.84 12.62 0.99
N GLU A 4 -9.82 13.19 1.62
CA GLU A 4 -8.41 12.87 1.32
C GLU A 4 -8.13 11.37 1.43
N GLU A 5 -8.77 10.70 2.39
CA GLU A 5 -8.72 9.24 2.54
C GLU A 5 -9.15 8.48 1.28
N HIS A 6 -10.19 8.96 0.59
CA HIS A 6 -10.62 8.36 -0.68
C HIS A 6 -9.62 8.63 -1.80
N LEU A 7 -8.97 9.79 -1.83
CA LEU A 7 -7.93 10.09 -2.82
C LEU A 7 -6.71 9.18 -2.62
N TYR A 8 -6.27 8.98 -1.38
CA TYR A 8 -5.19 8.03 -1.08
C TYR A 8 -5.56 6.60 -1.47
N ALA A 9 -6.79 6.16 -1.19
CA ALA A 9 -7.26 4.83 -1.58
C ALA A 9 -7.26 4.63 -3.11
N ILE A 10 -7.70 5.65 -3.87
CA ILE A 10 -7.69 5.62 -5.35
C ILE A 10 -6.24 5.58 -5.87
N ALA A 11 -5.37 6.43 -5.34
CA ALA A 11 -3.97 6.49 -5.73
C ALA A 11 -3.26 5.15 -5.50
N LEU A 12 -3.45 4.55 -4.31
CA LEU A 12 -2.88 3.26 -3.96
C LEU A 12 -3.38 2.15 -4.90
N ARG A 13 -4.68 2.07 -5.18
CA ARG A 13 -5.22 1.07 -6.12
C ARG A 13 -4.77 1.28 -7.58
N ARG A 14 -4.26 2.45 -7.93
CA ARG A 14 -3.70 2.73 -9.26
C ARG A 14 -2.23 2.32 -9.40
N CYS A 15 -1.54 2.08 -8.30
CA CYS A 15 -0.17 1.58 -8.32
C CYS A 15 -0.13 0.14 -8.85
N SER A 16 0.69 -0.13 -9.88
CA SER A 16 0.78 -1.45 -10.53
C SER A 16 1.18 -2.60 -9.59
N PHE A 17 1.82 -2.28 -8.46
CA PHE A 17 2.24 -3.26 -7.46
C PHE A 17 1.20 -3.47 -6.35
N ILE A 18 0.12 -2.67 -6.29
CA ILE A 18 -0.90 -2.74 -5.25
C ILE A 18 -2.23 -3.18 -5.87
N GLY A 19 -2.48 -4.49 -5.87
CA GLY A 19 -3.79 -5.05 -6.18
C GLY A 19 -4.75 -4.97 -4.99
N ASP A 20 -6.04 -5.25 -5.23
CA ASP A 20 -7.09 -5.18 -4.21
C ASP A 20 -6.81 -6.06 -2.98
N THR A 21 -6.26 -7.26 -3.18
CA THR A 21 -5.90 -8.16 -2.08
C THR A 21 -4.87 -7.53 -1.17
N THR A 22 -3.86 -6.86 -1.72
CA THR A 22 -2.84 -6.24 -0.88
C THR A 22 -3.30 -4.92 -0.29
N PHE A 23 -4.07 -4.14 -1.06
CA PHE A 23 -4.72 -2.95 -0.53
C PHE A 23 -5.56 -3.29 0.71
N LYS A 24 -6.31 -4.39 0.67
CA LYS A 24 -7.08 -4.87 1.82
C LYS A 24 -6.17 -5.25 3.00
N LYS A 25 -5.11 -6.03 2.79
CA LYS A 25 -4.14 -6.36 3.87
C LYS A 25 -3.51 -5.13 4.51
N LEU A 26 -3.17 -4.12 3.71
CA LEU A 26 -2.62 -2.87 4.21
C LEU A 26 -3.65 -2.07 4.99
N MET A 27 -4.89 -2.02 4.52
CA MET A 27 -6.01 -1.40 5.25
C MET A 27 -6.31 -2.13 6.56
N ASP A 28 -6.23 -3.46 6.61
CA ASP A 28 -6.38 -4.25 7.83
C ASP A 28 -5.21 -4.01 8.82
N ALA A 29 -4.00 -3.71 8.32
CA ALA A 29 -2.82 -3.50 9.15
C ALA A 29 -2.69 -2.07 9.70
N GLU A 30 -2.88 -1.06 8.85
CA GLU A 30 -2.68 0.35 9.21
C GLU A 30 -3.99 1.08 9.52
N GLY A 31 -5.14 0.62 9.01
CA GLY A 31 -6.45 1.21 9.29
C GLY A 31 -6.82 2.47 8.48
N SER A 32 -5.87 3.09 7.78
CA SER A 32 -6.08 4.31 6.97
C SER A 32 -5.27 4.31 5.67
N ALA A 33 -5.87 4.79 4.58
CA ALA A 33 -5.21 4.89 3.29
C ALA A 33 -4.11 5.96 3.29
N GLU A 34 -4.30 7.05 4.03
CA GLU A 34 -3.28 8.07 4.27
C GLU A 34 -2.05 7.48 4.94
N GLN A 35 -2.23 6.70 6.01
CA GLN A 35 -1.10 6.07 6.72
C GLN A 35 -0.34 5.12 5.80
N ILE A 36 -1.05 4.35 4.98
CA ILE A 36 -0.45 3.47 3.97
C ILE A 36 0.34 4.28 2.93
N TRP A 37 -0.17 5.42 2.50
CA TRP A 37 0.53 6.30 1.55
C TRP A 37 1.80 6.91 2.15
N LYS A 38 1.78 7.23 3.44
CA LYS A 38 2.92 7.76 4.19
C LYS A 38 3.89 6.68 4.69
N LEU A 39 3.55 5.40 4.54
CA LEU A 39 4.42 4.31 4.98
C LEU A 39 5.75 4.30 4.21
N PRO A 40 6.88 4.05 4.89
CA PRO A 40 8.14 3.84 4.22
C PRO A 40 8.09 2.55 3.39
N ARG A 41 8.66 2.61 2.18
CA ARG A 41 8.66 1.52 1.19
C ARG A 41 9.08 0.16 1.79
N GLN A 42 10.03 0.15 2.72
CA GLN A 42 10.49 -1.07 3.42
C GLN A 42 9.40 -1.73 4.26
N LYS A 43 8.61 -0.96 5.02
CA LYS A 43 7.47 -1.50 5.78
C LYS A 43 6.36 -1.98 4.86
N MET A 44 6.12 -1.24 3.78
CA MET A 44 5.15 -1.63 2.79
C MET A 44 5.52 -2.99 2.16
N ILE A 45 6.78 -3.19 1.76
CA ILE A 45 7.30 -4.46 1.25
C ILE A 45 7.17 -5.60 2.28
N ALA A 46 7.46 -5.32 3.56
CA ALA A 46 7.32 -6.30 4.64
C ALA A 46 5.87 -6.77 4.81
N ILE A 47 4.89 -5.85 4.79
CA ILE A 47 3.45 -6.18 4.88
C ILE A 47 2.97 -6.89 3.61
N PHE A 48 3.51 -6.50 2.45
CA PHE A 48 3.24 -7.13 1.16
C PHE A 48 3.66 -8.60 1.11
N GLY A 49 4.57 -9.05 2.00
CA GLY A 49 5.16 -10.39 1.91
C GLY A 49 5.91 -10.60 0.60
N ILE A 50 6.33 -9.51 -0.08
CA ILE A 50 7.26 -9.60 -1.19
C ILE A 50 8.59 -9.96 -0.55
N GLU A 51 8.93 -11.25 -0.54
CA GLU A 51 10.32 -11.65 -0.39
C GLU A 51 11.11 -10.76 -1.35
N THR A 52 12.09 -10.04 -0.84
CA THR A 52 13.07 -9.27 -1.62
C THR A 52 13.94 -10.23 -2.44
N LYS A 53 13.34 -11.01 -3.34
CA LYS A 53 14.04 -11.69 -4.41
C LYS A 53 14.03 -10.76 -5.61
N LYS A 54 15.20 -10.15 -5.81
CA LYS A 54 15.64 -9.31 -6.93
C LYS A 54 15.21 -7.84 -6.91
N LEU A 55 15.94 -7.05 -6.12
CA LEU A 55 16.57 -5.82 -6.64
C LEU A 55 18.07 -5.84 -6.30
N LEU A 56 18.73 -6.89 -6.79
CA LEU A 56 20.18 -6.94 -7.00
C LEU A 56 20.38 -7.41 -8.45
N LYS A 57 20.42 -6.45 -9.36
CA LYS A 57 21.16 -6.50 -10.62
C LYS A 57 21.44 -5.08 -11.05
#